data_AF-A0A8I0H4S5-F1
#
_entry.id   AF-A0A8I0H4S5-F1
#
_cell.length_a   1.000
_cell.length_b   1.000
_cell.length_c   1.000
_cell.angle_alpha   90.00
_cell.angle_beta   90.00
_cell.angle_gamma   90.00
#
_symmetry.space_group_name_H-M   'P 1'
#
loop_
_entity.id
_entity.type
_entity.pdbx_description
1 polymer ?
#
loop_
_entity_poly.entity_id
_entity_poly.type
_entity_poly.pdbx_seq_one_letter_code
_entity_poly.pdbx_strand_id
1 'polypeptide(L)' 'GGKDSGVLLNLCIDYIRRNNLKRKLCVFHMDYEIQYTVTIDYVDRILEANKDILEVYRVCVPFKVTTCTSMYQSYWRPW' A
#
# COMPACT_ATOMS: atom_id res chain seq x y z
N GLY A 1 4.20 -1.29 0.37
CA GLY A 1 4.59 -2.51 -0.36
C GLY A 1 5.13 -3.56 0.59
N GLY A 2 4.26 -4.17 1.40
CA GLY A 2 4.65 -5.30 2.24
C GLY A 2 4.61 -6.60 1.44
N LYS A 3 5.30 -7.64 1.94
CA LYS A 3 5.33 -8.97 1.30
C LYS A 3 3.92 -9.54 1.12
N ASP A 4 3.14 -9.59 2.20
CA ASP A 4 1.82 -10.23 2.20
C ASP A 4 0.80 -9.43 1.39
N SER A 5 0.86 -8.10 1.48
CA SER A 5 0.01 -7.20 0.68
C SER A 5 0.34 -7.25 -0.81
N GLY A 6 1.62 -7.38 -1.18
CA GLY A 6 2.05 -7.53 -2.57
C GLY A 6 1.59 -8.84 -3.20
N VAL A 7 1.71 -9.97 -2.45
CA VAL A 7 1.23 -11.28 -2.92
C VAL A 7 -0.29 -11.26 -3.11
N LEU A 8 -1.04 -10.74 -2.13
CA LEU A 8 -2.50 -10.65 -2.22
C LEU A 8 -2.93 -9.79 -3.41
N LEU A 9 -2.30 -8.64 -3.61
CA LEU A 9 -2.60 -7.74 -4.74
C LEU A 9 -2.41 -8.46 -6.08
N ASN A 10 -1.29 -9.17 -6.26
CA ASN A 10 -1.03 -9.93 -7.49
C ASN A 10 -2.05 -11.06 -7.70
N LEU A 11 -2.45 -11.78 -6.65
CA LEU A 11 -3.49 -12.80 -6.76
C LEU A 11 -4.85 -12.22 -7.16
N CYS A 12 -5.22 -11.05 -6.60
CA CYS A 12 -6.45 -10.36 -6.98
C CYS A 12 -6.41 -9.88 -8.44
N ILE A 13 -5.28 -9.33 -8.89
CA ILE A 13 -5.06 -8.91 -10.28
C ILE A 13 -5.21 -10.11 -11.23
N ASP A 14 -4.53 -11.21 -10.93
CA ASP A 14 -4.60 -12.44 -11.71
C ASP A 14 -6.03 -12.97 -11.80
N TYR A 15 -6.77 -12.96 -10.69
CA TYR A 15 -8.15 -13.41 -10.65
C TYR A 15 -9.06 -12.53 -11.51
N ILE A 16 -8.92 -11.21 -11.45
CA ILE A 16 -9.69 -10.25 -12.27
C ILE A 16 -9.43 -10.49 -13.76
N ARG A 17 -8.16 -10.65 -14.15
CA ARG A 17 -7.77 -10.89 -15.54
C ARG A 17 -8.27 -12.24 -16.05
N ARG A 18 -8.12 -13.32 -15.27
CA ARG A 18 -8.57 -14.68 -15.66
C ARG A 18 -10.08 -14.79 -15.81
N ASN A 19 -10.85 -14.09 -14.97
CA ASN A 19 -12.32 -14.12 -14.99
C ASN A 19 -12.93 -12.98 -15.81
N ASN A 20 -12.11 -12.16 -16.46
CA ASN A 20 -12.51 -11.00 -17.26
C ASN A 20 -13.52 -10.07 -16.55
N LEU A 21 -13.29 -9.84 -15.25
CA LEU A 21 -14.16 -9.03 -14.41
C LEU A 21 -14.03 -7.56 -14.79
N LYS A 22 -15.14 -6.91 -15.16
CA LYS A 22 -15.19 -5.48 -15.48
C LYS A 22 -15.27 -4.60 -14.22
N ARG A 23 -14.41 -4.84 -13.24
CA ARG A 23 -14.39 -4.10 -11.98
C ARG A 23 -12.97 -3.66 -11.63
N LYS A 24 -12.87 -2.42 -11.14
CA LYS A 24 -11.61 -1.86 -10.64
C LYS A 24 -11.41 -2.24 -9.18
N LEU A 25 -10.17 -2.54 -8.81
CA LEU A 25 -9.74 -2.81 -7.44
C LEU A 25 -9.23 -1.51 -6.82
N CYS A 26 -9.85 -1.06 -5.73
CA CYS A 26 -9.36 0.10 -5.01
C CYS A 26 -8.18 -0.27 -4.11
N VAL A 27 -7.05 0.42 -4.25
CA VAL A 27 -5.86 0.24 -3.42
C VAL A 27 -5.64 1.49 -2.60
N PHE A 28 -5.75 1.35 -1.28
CA PHE A 28 -5.40 2.40 -0.33
C PHE A 28 -3.93 2.27 0.08
N HIS A 29 -3.11 3.21 -0.39
CA HIS A 29 -1.71 3.33 0.01
C HIS A 29 -1.58 4.38 1.11
N MET A 30 -1.31 3.92 2.33
CA MET A 30 -1.05 4.80 3.47
C MET A 30 0.42 5.22 3.47
N ASP A 31 0.66 6.52 3.41
CA ASP A 31 2.00 7.08 3.53
C ASP A 31 2.34 7.30 5.01
N TYR A 32 3.51 6.86 5.43
CA TYR A 32 3.97 6.88 6.82
C TYR A 32 5.18 7.82 7.03
N GLU A 33 5.57 8.61 6.03
CA GLU A 33 6.70 9.56 6.03
C GLU A 33 8.09 8.91 6.07
N ILE A 34 8.21 7.77 6.73
CA ILE A 34 9.45 7.04 7.01
C ILE A 34 9.57 5.75 6.18
N GLN A 35 8.91 5.70 5.02
CA GLN A 35 9.07 4.58 4.10
C GLN A 35 10.42 4.65 3.37
N TYR A 36 11.11 3.52 3.29
CA TYR A 36 12.33 3.41 2.48
C TYR A 36 12.04 3.77 1.03
N THR A 37 12.90 4.56 0.41
CA THR A 37 12.78 4.99 -1.00
C THR A 37 12.59 3.80 -1.94
N VAL A 38 13.35 2.72 -1.73
CA VAL A 38 13.22 1.48 -2.52
C VAL A 38 11.85 0.81 -2.42
N THR A 39 11.16 0.97 -1.29
CA THR A 39 9.79 0.44 -1.09
C THR A 39 8.77 1.31 -1.82
N ILE A 40 8.97 2.62 -1.81
CA ILE A 40 8.13 3.58 -2.54
C ILE A 40 8.24 3.30 -4.04
N ASP A 41 9.45 3.22 -4.57
CA ASP A 41 9.71 2.95 -6.00
C ASP A 41 9.09 1.61 -6.45
N TYR A 42 9.20 0.57 -5.60
CA TYR A 42 8.59 -0.72 -5.88
C TYR A 42 7.06 -0.63 -5.96
N VAL A 43 6.44 0.03 -4.99
CA VAL A 43 4.98 0.22 -4.97
C VAL A 43 4.54 1.00 -6.19
N ASP A 44 5.21 2.10 -6.49
CA ASP A 44 4.87 2.96 -7.62
C ASP A 44 4.94 2.20 -8.94
N ARG A 45 5.99 1.39 -9.14
CA ARG A 45 6.10 0.53 -10.32
C ARG A 45 4.96 -0.48 -10.45
N ILE A 46 4.56 -1.14 -9.35
CA ILE A 46 3.47 -2.14 -9.38
C ILE A 46 2.12 -1.47 -9.66
N LEU A 47 1.88 -0.32 -9.04
CA LEU A 47 0.65 0.44 -9.24
C LEU A 47 0.56 0.98 -10.67
N GLU A 48 1.65 1.51 -11.21
CA GLU A 48 1.76 2.00 -12.59
C GLU A 48 1.48 0.90 -13.61
N ALA A 49 2.06 -0.29 -13.40
CA ALA A 49 1.91 -1.44 -14.31
C ALA A 49 0.48 -2.00 -14.38
N ASN A 50 -0.38 -1.68 -13.41
CA ASN A 50 -1.75 -2.23 -13.31
C ASN A 50 -2.82 -1.13 -13.23
N LYS A 51 -2.54 0.08 -13.76
CA LYS A 51 -3.49 1.20 -13.80
C LYS A 51 -4.78 0.92 -14.57
N ASP A 52 -4.80 -0.10 -15.42
CA ASP A 52 -5.96 -0.58 -16.16
C ASP A 52 -7.06 -1.10 -15.23
N ILE A 53 -6.68 -1.73 -14.12
CA ILE A 53 -7.58 -2.40 -13.18
C ILE A 53 -7.52 -1.83 -11.76
N LEU A 54 -6.50 -1.04 -11.42
CA LEU A 54 -6.32 -0.46 -10.10
C LEU A 54 -6.83 0.98 -10.03
N GLU A 55 -7.52 1.29 -8.95
CA GLU A 55 -7.89 2.64 -8.56
C GLU A 55 -7.16 2.99 -7.27
N VAL A 56 -6.15 3.85 -7.36
CA VAL A 56 -5.20 4.08 -6.27
C VAL A 56 -5.54 5.33 -5.49
N TYR A 57 -5.66 5.18 -4.17
CA TYR A 57 -5.83 6.27 -3.21
C TYR A 57 -4.59 6.37 -2.33
N ARG A 58 -3.81 7.44 -2.49
CA ARG A 58 -2.70 7.76 -1.57
C ARG A 58 -3.21 8.66 -0.46
N VAL A 59 -3.05 8.22 0.78
CA VAL A 59 -3.61 8.92 1.94
C VAL A 59 -2.50 9.19 2.96
N CYS A 60 -2.34 10.46 3.31
CA CYS A 60 -1.45 10.95 4.35
C CYS A 60 -2.33 11.49 5.48
N VAL A 61 -2.63 10.67 6.48
CA VAL A 61 -3.48 11.03 7.62
C VAL A 61 -2.69 10.74 8.89
N PRO A 62 -2.81 11.58 9.94
CA PRO A 62 -2.15 11.33 11.21
C PRO A 62 -2.74 10.07 11.87
N PHE A 63 -1.97 8.98 11.86
CA PHE A 63 -2.36 7.72 12.49
C PHE A 63 -1.64 7.51 13.81
N LYS A 64 -2.35 7.00 14.82
CA LYS A 64 -1.72 6.57 16.08
C LYS A 64 -1.07 5.20 15.86
N VAL A 65 0.25 5.16 15.69
CA VAL A 65 1.01 3.91 15.58
C VAL A 65 1.78 3.63 16.87
N THR A 66 1.93 2.35 17.22
CA THR A 66 2.79 1.95 18.33
C THR A 66 4.25 2.21 17.95
N THR A 67 5.02 2.81 18.85
CA THR A 67 6.47 2.93 18.66
C THR A 67 7.20 1.86 19.46
N CYS A 68 8.18 1.21 18.83
CA CYS A 68 9.02 0.20 19.46
C CYS A 68 10.33 0.79 20.02
N THR A 69 10.58 2.08 19.75
CA THR A 69 11.87 2.74 19.96
C THR A 69 11.85 3.82 21.05
N SER A 70 10.68 4.15 21.60
CA SER A 70 10.56 5.07 22.73
C SER A 70 10.17 4.32 24.00
N MET A 71 10.97 4.47 25.06
CA MET A 71 10.63 3.98 26.41
C MET A 71 9.70 4.95 27.17
N TYR A 72 9.45 6.15 26.63
CA TYR A 72 8.64 7.18 27.27
C TYR A 72 7.25 7.36 26.67
N GLN A 73 7.11 7.10 25.36
CA GLN A 73 5.83 7.22 24.65
C GLN A 73 5.52 5.87 23.99
N SER A 74 4.36 5.29 24.28
CA SER A 74 3.94 4.03 23.66
C SER A 74 3.48 4.19 22.21
N TYR A 75 3.22 5.44 21.77
CA TYR A 75 2.69 5.74 20.45
C TYR A 75 3.43 6.91 19.80
N TRP A 76 3.59 6.80 18.49
CA TRP A 76 4.08 7.80 17.56
C TRP A 76 2.93 8.20 16.64
N ARG A 77 2.96 9.43 16.11
CA ARG A 77 2.07 9.84 15.00
C ARG A 77 2.93 10.27 13.81
N PRO A 78 2.86 9.56 12.67
CA PRO A 78 3.48 9.99 11.42
C PRO A 78 2.55 11.06 10.83
N TRP A 79 3.13 12.16 10.37
CA TRP A 79 2.43 13.41 10.01
C TRP A 79 1.70 14.12 11.14
#